data_AF-A0A4Y2E0M7-F1
#
_entry.id   AF-A0A4Y2E0M7-F1
#
_cell.length_a   1.000
_cell.length_b   1.000
_cell.length_c   1.000
_cell.angle_alpha   90.00
_cell.angle_beta   90.00
_cell.angle_gamma   90.00
#
_symmetry.space_group_name_H-M   'P 1'
#
loop_
_entity.id
_entity.type
_entity.pdbx_description
1 polymer ?
#
loop_
_entity_poly.entity_id
_entity_poly.type
_entity_poly.pdbx_seq_one_letter_code
_entity_poly.pdbx_strand_id
1 'polypeptide(L)'
;MYVLNSTELQKVVNIFRDEDAFPDDVDESGQKVLIPLYWVKNSKELRFKLFQKSLVKNYVSLSSLLPTTTAASEHSLRAYLQVQLWSGFAKNP
;
A
#
# COMPACT_ATOMS: atom_id res chain seq x y z
N MET A 1 17.14 2.62 -0.60
CA MET A 1 15.73 2.92 -0.93
C MET A 1 15.38 2.02 -2.10
N TYR A 2 14.60 0.95 -1.91
CA TYR A 2 14.14 0.13 -3.04
C TYR A 2 12.94 0.85 -3.67
N VAL A 3 13.25 1.86 -4.49
CA VAL A 3 12.26 2.52 -5.34
C VAL A 3 12.16 1.71 -6.61
N LEU A 4 10.94 1.39 -7.05
CA LEU A 4 10.73 0.85 -8.38
C LEU A 4 11.42 1.75 -9.41
N ASN A 5 12.09 1.14 -10.39
CA ASN A 5 12.62 1.92 -11.51
C ASN A 5 11.47 2.57 -12.29
N SER A 6 11.76 3.58 -13.13
CA SER A 6 10.72 4.33 -13.83
C SER A 6 9.81 3.44 -14.68
N THR A 7 10.35 2.39 -15.29
CA THR A 7 9.61 1.43 -16.12
C THR A 7 8.63 0.59 -15.29
N GLU A 8 9.06 0.09 -14.13
CA GLU A 8 8.19 -0.66 -13.22
C GLU A 8 7.10 0.22 -12.61
N LEU A 9 7.43 1.46 -12.28
CA LEU A 9 6.43 2.42 -11.78
C LEU A 9 5.39 2.74 -12.86
N GLN A 10 5.81 2.89 -14.13
CA GLN A 10 4.87 3.06 -15.24
C GLN A 10 3.94 1.86 -15.41
N LYS A 11 4.42 0.62 -15.23
CA LYS A 11 3.55 -0.57 -15.27
C LYS A 11 2.47 -0.51 -14.19
N VAL A 12 2.84 -0.17 -12.95
CA VAL A 12 1.87 0.02 -11.87
C VAL A 12 0.86 1.11 -12.21
N VAL A 13 1.32 2.27 -12.70
CA VAL A 13 0.44 3.36 -13.10
C VAL A 13 -0.53 2.93 -14.22
N ASN A 14 -0.06 2.16 -15.20
CA ASN A 14 -0.91 1.67 -16.28
C ASN A 14 -2.02 0.75 -15.75
N ILE A 15 -1.71 -0.13 -14.80
CA ILE A 15 -2.71 -1.00 -14.16
C ILE A 15 -3.74 -0.18 -13.39
N PHE A 16 -3.32 0.84 -12.64
CA PHE A 16 -4.25 1.67 -11.89
C PHE A 16 -5.14 2.56 -12.77
N ARG A 17 -4.70 2.86 -14.00
CA ARG A 17 -5.47 3.62 -15.00
C ARG A 17 -6.39 2.74 -15.83
N ASP A 18 -6.09 1.46 -15.97
CA ASP A 18 -6.91 0.53 -16.71
C ASP A 18 -8.26 0.35 -16.01
N GLU A 19 -9.34 0.59 -16.75
CA GLU A 19 -10.70 0.48 -16.23
C GLU A 19 -11.07 -0.98 -15.92
N ASP A 20 -10.54 -1.92 -16.69
CA ASP A 20 -10.89 -3.34 -16.62
C ASP A 20 -9.87 -4.15 -15.81
N ALA A 21 -9.01 -3.47 -15.05
CA ALA A 21 -8.02 -4.10 -14.20
C ALA A 21 -8.67 -5.05 -13.18
N PHE A 22 -8.15 -6.27 -13.08
CA PHE A 22 -8.62 -7.22 -12.09
C PHE A 22 -8.17 -6.79 -10.68
N PRO A 23 -8.99 -7.04 -9.64
CA PRO A 23 -8.62 -6.72 -8.26
C PRO A 23 -7.27 -7.30 -7.82
N ASP A 24 -6.94 -8.51 -8.28
CA ASP A 24 -5.67 -9.18 -7.97
C ASP A 24 -4.47 -8.44 -8.59
N ASP A 25 -4.61 -7.91 -9.81
CA ASP A 25 -3.55 -7.13 -10.47
C ASP A 25 -3.32 -5.78 -9.76
N VAL A 26 -4.40 -5.14 -9.30
CA VAL A 26 -4.36 -3.91 -8.51
C VAL A 26 -3.71 -4.16 -7.16
N ASP A 27 -4.04 -5.26 -6.49
CA ASP A 27 -3.43 -5.66 -5.22
C ASP A 27 -1.93 -5.93 -5.38
N GLU A 28 -1.53 -6.76 -6.33
CA GLU A 28 -0.13 -7.08 -6.58
C GLU A 28 0.68 -5.80 -6.91
N SER A 29 0.13 -4.95 -7.76
CA SER A 29 0.76 -3.70 -8.18
C SER A 29 0.87 -2.68 -7.06
N GLY A 30 -0.19 -2.55 -6.24
CA GLY A 30 -0.18 -1.66 -5.09
C GLY A 30 0.76 -2.14 -3.99
N GLN A 31 0.83 -3.45 -3.73
CA GLN A 31 1.78 -4.03 -2.79
C GLN A 31 3.24 -3.80 -3.22
N LYS A 32 3.56 -3.86 -4.52
CA LYS A 32 4.91 -3.53 -5.04
C LYS A 32 5.36 -2.11 -4.71
N VAL A 33 4.43 -1.18 -4.47
CA VAL A 33 4.73 0.20 -4.05
C VAL A 33 4.68 0.36 -2.53
N LEU A 34 3.58 -0.10 -1.91
CA LEU A 34 3.32 0.08 -0.49
C LEU A 34 4.29 -0.72 0.38
N ILE A 35 4.58 -1.98 0.04
CA ILE A 35 5.47 -2.81 0.85
C ILE A 35 6.85 -2.15 0.95
N PRO A 36 7.57 -1.79 -0.13
CA PRO A 36 8.85 -1.10 0.02
C PRO A 36 8.74 0.24 0.76
N LEU A 37 7.68 1.03 0.52
CA LEU A 37 7.47 2.32 1.18
C LEU A 37 7.44 2.19 2.71
N TYR A 38 6.80 1.14 3.22
CA TYR A 38 6.72 0.86 4.67
C TYR A 38 7.85 -0.08 5.16
N TRP A 39 8.38 -0.95 4.31
CA TRP A 39 9.35 -2.00 4.63
C TRP A 39 10.81 -1.52 4.57
N VAL A 40 11.11 -0.43 3.86
CA VAL A 40 12.43 0.24 3.95
C VAL A 40 12.77 0.62 5.40
N LYS A 41 11.78 0.69 6.29
CA LYS A 41 11.96 0.90 7.74
C LYS A 41 11.82 -0.37 8.59
N ASN A 42 11.68 -1.58 8.02
CA ASN A 42 11.25 -2.77 8.80
C ASN A 42 11.93 -4.10 8.49
N SER A 43 12.51 -4.68 9.54
CA SER A 43 12.59 -6.12 9.75
C SER A 43 11.45 -6.58 10.67
N LYS A 44 11.11 -7.88 10.70
CA LYS A 44 10.16 -8.45 11.69
C LYS A 44 10.50 -8.05 13.13
N GLU A 45 11.79 -7.90 13.40
CA GLU A 45 12.33 -7.48 14.69
C GLU A 45 12.00 -6.02 15.04
N LEU A 46 12.03 -5.10 14.07
CA LEU A 46 11.62 -3.71 14.28
C LEU A 46 10.13 -3.60 14.63
N ARG A 47 9.27 -4.43 14.02
CA ARG A 47 7.85 -4.51 14.37
C ARG A 47 7.64 -4.95 15.80
N PHE A 48 8.32 -6.02 16.20
CA PHE A 48 8.23 -6.56 17.54
C PHE A 48 8.72 -5.53 18.57
N LYS A 49 9.83 -4.84 18.30
CA LYS A 49 10.35 -3.76 19.16
C LYS A 49 9.39 -2.56 19.24
N LEU A 50 8.78 -2.13 18.14
CA LEU A 50 7.77 -1.05 18.16
C LEU A 50 6.54 -1.46 18.96
N PHE A 51 6.06 -2.69 18.79
CA PHE A 51 4.93 -3.22 19.53
C PHE A 51 5.24 -3.32 21.03
N GLN A 52 6.40 -3.87 21.41
CA GLN A 52 6.83 -3.88 22.82
C GLN A 52 6.91 -2.45 23.38
N LYS A 53 7.50 -1.51 22.65
CA LYS A 53 7.57 -0.10 23.04
C LYS A 53 6.18 0.54 23.17
N SER A 54 5.20 0.03 22.41
CA SER A 54 3.81 0.48 22.52
C SER A 54 3.10 0.03 23.77
N LEU A 55 3.44 -1.15 24.31
CA LEU A 55 2.84 -1.66 25.55
C LEU A 55 3.28 -0.87 26.78
N VAL A 56 4.42 -0.18 26.72
CA VAL A 56 5.01 0.57 27.86
C VAL A 56 4.68 2.07 27.80
N LYS A 57 4.20 2.58 26.65
CA LYS A 57 3.89 4.01 26.48
C LYS A 57 2.39 4.25 26.52
N ASN A 58 1.97 5.22 27.34
CA ASN A 58 0.58 5.69 27.42
C ASN A 58 0.05 6.31 26.11
N TYR A 59 0.94 6.64 25.16
CA TYR A 59 0.57 7.18 23.85
C TYR A 59 1.46 6.57 22.77
N VAL A 60 0.83 5.88 21.83
CA VAL A 60 1.49 5.30 20.65
C VAL A 60 0.71 5.77 19.47
N SER A 61 1.40 6.45 18.55
CA SER A 61 0.77 6.86 17.31
C SER A 61 0.48 5.59 16.52
N LEU A 62 -0.80 5.26 16.34
CA LEU A 62 -1.24 4.08 15.59
C LEU A 62 -0.65 4.07 14.16
N SER A 63 -0.34 5.25 13.61
CA SER A 63 0.34 5.44 12.32
C SER A 63 1.79 4.93 12.28
N SER A 64 2.37 4.60 13.44
CA SER A 64 3.66 3.90 13.52
C SER A 64 3.54 2.39 13.37
N LEU A 65 2.32 1.85 13.49
CA LEU A 65 2.03 0.47 13.17
C LEU A 65 1.98 0.32 11.65
N LEU A 66 2.60 -0.75 11.17
CA LEU A 66 2.68 -0.98 9.74
C LEU A 66 1.37 -1.51 9.20
N PRO A 67 1.04 -1.19 7.94
CA PRO A 67 -0.01 -1.89 7.24
C PRO A 67 0.27 -3.40 7.26
N THR A 68 -0.75 -4.17 7.65
CA THR A 68 -0.80 -5.59 7.33
C THR A 68 -0.94 -5.77 5.81
N THR A 69 -0.66 -6.96 5.29
CA THR A 69 -0.87 -7.24 3.85
C THR A 69 -2.30 -6.91 3.42
N THR A 70 -3.29 -7.26 4.25
CA THR A 70 -4.71 -6.91 4.04
C THR A 70 -4.94 -5.40 4.04
N ALA A 71 -4.33 -4.65 4.97
CA ALA A 71 -4.47 -3.20 4.95
C ALA A 71 -3.82 -2.56 3.71
N ALA A 72 -2.74 -3.14 3.20
CA ALA A 72 -2.11 -2.71 1.96
C ALA A 72 -2.99 -3.01 0.73
N SER A 73 -3.66 -4.16 0.69
CA SER A 73 -4.59 -4.51 -0.40
C SER A 73 -5.81 -3.59 -0.41
N GLU A 74 -6.44 -3.35 0.74
CA GLU A 74 -7.55 -2.40 0.88
C GLU A 74 -7.15 -0.97 0.47
N HIS A 75 -5.94 -0.54 0.83
CA HIS A 75 -5.43 0.77 0.44
C HIS A 75 -5.21 0.87 -1.08
N SER A 76 -4.69 -0.20 -1.69
CA SER A 76 -4.48 -0.29 -3.14
C SER A 76 -5.81 -0.22 -3.89
N LEU A 77 -6.82 -0.96 -3.43
CA LEU A 77 -8.17 -0.91 -4.00
C LEU A 77 -8.80 0.48 -3.87
N ARG A 78 -8.68 1.12 -2.71
CA ARG A 78 -9.19 2.48 -2.50
C ARG A 78 -8.54 3.47 -3.46
N ALA A 79 -7.23 3.41 -3.61
CA ALA A 79 -6.49 4.29 -4.52
C ALA A 79 -6.90 4.04 -5.98
N TYR A 80 -7.08 2.77 -6.38
CA TYR A 80 -7.60 2.42 -7.71
C TYR A 80 -8.97 3.05 -7.96
N LEU A 81 -9.93 2.84 -7.06
CA LEU A 81 -11.28 3.42 -7.19
C LEU A 81 -11.25 4.95 -7.30
N GLN A 82 -10.35 5.62 -6.56
CA GLN A 82 -10.16 7.07 -6.68
C GLN A 82 -9.61 7.49 -8.05
N VAL A 83 -8.61 6.77 -8.58
CA VAL A 83 -8.05 7.03 -9.91
C VAL A 83 -9.11 6.84 -11.00
N GLN A 84 -9.92 5.78 -10.88
CA GLN A 84 -11.02 5.52 -11.81
C GLN A 84 -12.07 6.64 -11.77
N LEU A 85 -12.46 7.06 -10.56
CA LEU A 85 -13.38 8.18 -10.38
C LEU A 85 -12.86 9.48 -11.02
N TRP A 86 -11.57 9.81 -10.82
CA TRP A 86 -10.96 10.99 -11.43
C TRP A 86 -10.82 10.89 -12.95
N SER A 87 -10.75 9.66 -13.48
CA SER A 87 -10.70 9.38 -14.92
C SER A 87 -12.09 9.39 -15.58
N GLY A 88 -13.15 9.58 -14.79
CA GLY A 88 -14.55 9.60 -15.28
C GLY A 88 -15.24 8.24 -15.24
N PHE A 89 -14.59 7.20 -14.72
CA PHE A 89 -15.15 5.87 -14.56
C PHE A 89 -15.71 5.69 -13.16
N ALA A 90 -17.04 5.71 -13.03
CA ALA A 90 -17.71 5.44 -11.76
C ALA A 90 -17.75 3.93 -11.50
N LYS A 91 -16.79 3.43 -10.71
CA LYS A 91 -16.81 2.06 -10.19
C LYS A 91 -17.65 2.01 -8.91
N ASN A 92 -18.43 0.94 -8.74
CA ASN A 92 -19.11 0.69 -7.48
C ASN A 92 -18.08 0.23 -6.43
N PRO A 93 -17.98 0.91 -5.27
CA PRO A 93 -17.02 0.59 -4.21
C PRO A 93 -17.39 -0.68 -3.44
#